data_AF-A0A9E6F1P2-F1
#
_entry.id   AF-A0A9E6F1P2-F1
#
_cell.length_a   1.000
_cell.length_b   1.000
_cell.length_c   1.000
_cell.angle_alpha   90.00
_cell.angle_beta   90.00
_cell.angle_gamma   90.00
#
_symmetry.space_group_name_H-M   'P 1'
#
loop_
_entity.id
_entity.type
_entity.pdbx_description
1 polymer ?
#
loop_
_entity_poly.entity_id
_entity_poly.type
_entity_poly.pdbx_seq_one_letter_code
_entity_poly.pdbx_strand_id
1 'polypeptide(L)' 'SGYTGTYFWVDPAENLVYIFLSNRVHPNPNNKKLTEMGIRTDIQQVIYDAIEKSKIKK' A
#
# COMPACT_ATOMS: atom_id res chain seq x y z
N SER A 1 0.10 4.35 -9.12
CA SER A 1 -0.83 3.21 -9.27
C SER A 1 -0.87 2.78 -10.72
N GLY A 2 -0.82 1.49 -11.01
CA GLY A 2 -1.01 0.91 -12.34
C GLY A 2 -2.47 0.53 -12.62
N TYR A 3 -2.77 0.22 -13.88
CA TYR A 3 -4.12 -0.14 -14.36
C TYR A 3 -4.72 -1.35 -13.63
N THR A 4 -3.91 -2.37 -13.37
CA THR A 4 -4.29 -3.59 -12.64
C THR A 4 -4.38 -3.37 -11.12
N GLY A 5 -4.14 -2.16 -10.61
CA GLY A 5 -4.15 -1.82 -9.19
C GLY A 5 -2.80 -1.94 -8.49
N THR A 6 -1.74 -2.32 -9.20
CA THR A 6 -0.36 -2.34 -8.70
C THR A 6 0.07 -0.98 -8.15
N TYR A 7 0.81 -0.96 -7.06
CA TYR A 7 1.33 0.26 -6.44
C TYR A 7 2.73 -0.02 -5.88
N PHE A 8 3.63 0.95 -6.02
CA PHE A 8 4.96 0.91 -5.45
C PHE A 8 5.20 2.21 -4.67
N TRP A 9 5.90 2.09 -3.56
CA TRP A 9 6.32 3.21 -2.72
C TRP A 9 7.75 2.94 -2.24
N VAL A 10 8.60 3.95 -2.38
CA VAL A 10 9.99 3.88 -1.94
C VAL A 10 10.24 5.11 -1.10
N ASP A 11 10.66 4.91 0.15
CA ASP A 11 10.99 5.96 1.08
C ASP A 11 12.41 5.71 1.63
N PRO A 12 13.42 6.38 1.05
CA PRO A 12 14.80 6.25 1.52
C PRO A 12 15.02 6.77 2.95
N ALA A 13 14.21 7.71 3.43
CA ALA A 13 14.37 8.27 4.77
C ALA A 13 14.05 7.22 5.84
N GLU A 14 13.07 6.37 5.57
CA GLU A 14 12.69 5.24 6.42
C GLU A 14 13.32 3.91 5.99
N ASN A 15 14.20 3.92 4.98
CA ASN A 15 14.78 2.72 4.36
C ASN A 15 13.71 1.68 3.97
N LEU A 16 12.61 2.14 3.38
CA LEU A 16 11.42 1.34 3.07
C LEU A 16 11.22 1.19 1.56
N VAL A 17 10.98 -0.05 1.12
CA VAL A 17 10.45 -0.37 -0.21
C VAL A 17 9.17 -1.18 -0.03
N TYR A 18 8.05 -0.64 -0.49
CA TYR A 18 6.73 -1.28 -0.44
C TYR A 18 6.21 -1.52 -1.85
N ILE A 19 5.88 -2.78 -2.16
CA ILE A 19 5.32 -3.21 -3.44
C ILE A 19 3.99 -3.91 -3.18
N PHE A 20 2.91 -3.34 -3.72
CA PHE A 20 1.57 -3.90 -3.68
C PHE A 20 1.19 -4.41 -5.07
N LEU A 21 0.95 -5.71 -5.17
CA LEU A 21 0.52 -6.36 -6.40
C LEU A 21 -0.95 -6.76 -6.28
N SER A 22 -1.75 -6.37 -7.26
CA SER A 22 -3.15 -6.78 -7.34
C SER A 22 -3.59 -6.98 -8.77
N ASN A 23 -4.74 -7.64 -8.93
CA ASN A 23 -5.46 -7.72 -10.18
C ASN A 23 -6.88 -7.15 -10.02
N ARG A 24 -6.99 -5.82 -9.89
CA ARG A 24 -8.27 -5.10 -9.76
C ARG A 24 -9.20 -5.36 -10.96
N VAL A 25 -8.64 -5.68 -12.13
CA VAL A 25 -9.39 -5.71 -13.39
C VAL A 25 -9.99 -7.09 -13.73
N HIS A 26 -9.60 -8.15 -13.02
CA HIS A 26 -10.19 -9.47 -13.20
C HIS A 26 -11.25 -9.76 -12.12
N PRO A 27 -12.39 -10.38 -12.47
CA PRO A 27 -12.88 -10.69 -13.83
C PRO A 27 -13.53 -9.50 -14.55
N ASN A 28 -13.68 -8.35 -13.89
CA ASN A 28 -14.35 -7.16 -14.43
C ASN A 28 -13.51 -5.89 -14.21
N PRO A 29 -13.14 -5.14 -15.27
CA PRO A 29 -12.35 -3.91 -15.16
C PRO A 29 -13.07 -2.77 -14.42
N ASN A 30 -14.39 -2.86 -14.23
CA ASN A 30 -15.16 -1.88 -13.46
C ASN A 30 -15.13 -2.11 -11.94
N ASN A 31 -14.44 -3.15 -11.45
CA ASN A 31 -14.35 -3.46 -10.01
C ASN A 31 -13.61 -2.36 -9.21
N LYS A 32 -14.33 -1.51 -8.48
CA LYS A 32 -13.74 -0.38 -7.72
C LYS A 32 -13.39 -0.70 -6.26
N LYS A 33 -13.60 -1.95 -5.80
CA LYS A 33 -13.42 -2.36 -4.40
C LYS A 33 -12.08 -1.96 -3.80
N LEU A 34 -10.98 -2.12 -4.55
CA LEU A 34 -9.63 -1.78 -4.06
C LEU A 34 -9.51 -0.30 -3.66
N THR A 35 -10.17 0.60 -4.38
CA THR A 35 -10.17 2.03 -4.09
C THR A 35 -11.22 2.37 -3.04
N GLU A 36 -12.43 1.81 -3.16
CA GLU A 36 -13.53 2.05 -2.23
C GLU A 36 -13.21 1.61 -0.80
N MET A 37 -12.48 0.50 -0.65
CA MET A 37 -12.06 -0.03 0.64
C MET A 37 -10.80 0.64 1.20
N GLY A 38 -10.14 1.56 0.47
CA GLY A 38 -8.98 2.28 0.99
C GLY A 38 -7.72 1.42 1.27
N ILE A 39 -7.70 0.15 0.86
CA ILE A 39 -6.72 -0.86 1.28
C ILE A 39 -5.26 -0.40 1.21
N ARG A 40 -4.88 0.34 0.16
CA ARG A 40 -3.49 0.79 -0.01
C ARG A 40 -3.10 1.85 1.03
N THR A 41 -4.03 2.73 1.37
CA THR A 41 -3.85 3.75 2.42
C THR A 41 -3.75 3.07 3.78
N ASP A 42 -4.63 2.11 4.07
CA ASP A 42 -4.64 1.40 5.34
C ASP A 42 -3.33 0.63 5.57
N ILE A 43 -2.85 -0.08 4.54
CA ILE A 43 -1.55 -0.77 4.60
C ILE A 43 -0.42 0.23 4.83
N GLN A 44 -0.43 1.37 4.11
CA GLN A 44 0.61 2.38 4.27
C GLN A 44 0.62 2.95 5.70
N GLN A 45 -0.54 3.25 6.28
CA GLN A 45 -0.67 3.70 7.66
C GLN A 45 -0.09 2.68 8.65
N VAL A 46 -0.47 1.41 8.51
CA VAL A 46 0.05 0.33 9.39
C VAL A 46 1.56 0.19 9.30
N ILE A 47 2.16 0.34 8.11
CA ILE A 47 3.61 0.31 7.92
C ILE A 47 4.28 1.46 8.67
N TYR A 48 3.79 2.70 8.50
CA TYR A 48 4.38 3.87 9.16
C TYR A 48 4.18 3.85 10.67
N ASP A 49 3.01 3.41 11.16
CA ASP A 49 2.77 3.23 12.60
C ASP A 49 3.74 2.21 13.22
N ALA A 50 4.03 1.12 12.50
CA ALA A 50 4.98 0.11 12.95
C ALA A 50 6.42 0.67 12.99
N ILE A 51 6.81 1.45 11.98
CA ILE A 51 8.11 2.13 11.94
C ILE A 51 8.24 3.09 13.12
N GLU A 52 7.24 3.95 13.35
CA GLU A 52 7.27 4.91 14.45
C GLU A 52 7.33 4.21 15.82
N LYS A 53 6.50 3.18 16.02
CA LYS A 53 6.54 2.36 17.24
C LYS A 53 7.89 1.68 17.45
N SER A 54 8.61 1.33 16.38
CA SER A 54 9.95 0.76 16.47
C SER A 54 11.01 1.78 16.92
N LYS A 55 10.84 3.06 16.55
CA LYS A 55 11.73 4.16 16.96
C LYS A 55 11.59 4.48 18.45
N ILE A 56 10.36 4.49 18.98
CA ILE A 56 10.08 4.76 20.39
C ILE A 56 10.66 3.69 21.34
N LYS A 57 10.82 2.45 20.86
CA LYS A 57 11.37 1.34 21.65
C LYS A 57 12.90 1.28 21.71
N LYS A 58 13.59 2.10 20.92
CA LYS A 58 15.05 2.26 20.95
C LYS A 58 15.43 3.35 21.94
#